data_AF-A0A352KVH2-F1
#
_entry.id   AF-A0A352KVH2-F1
#
_cell.length_a   1.000
_cell.length_b   1.000
_cell.length_c   1.000
_cell.angle_alpha   90.00
_cell.angle_beta   90.00
_cell.angle_gamma   90.00
#
_symmetry.space_group_name_H-M   'P 1'
#
loop_
_entity.id
_entity.type
_entity.pdbx_description
1 polymer ?
#
loop_
_entity_poly.entity_id
_entity_poly.type
_entity_poly.pdbx_seq_one_letter_code
_entity_poly.pdbx_strand_id
1 'polypeptide(L)'
;MADECGVRTVAIGWKRGGAMNGIAVCWSSRSLALAVCAVSAALLVSAGLVGADEPAEGAAVSGQTAEKNRHPANRLARESSPYLLMHAHNPIQWYPWGPEAFEKARAEDKPVFLSVGYSSCYWCHVMEREVFSNEKIAAYMNEKYVCIKVDREERPDVDDIYMTSLIVYQQAAGSRAGGGWPLSMFLDGEGNPIAGATYLPPEDTPDGRTGFLTAAERIHELWTGKRESVNQTSGMIAREVRRLSGPGVLAEPVELNAALLQAISKGIQGQYDPMWGGVDFNPRRPDGPRFPNVPRLRFLLSLYRQTGEKTLWDMVSNSLTSMAKGGIRDHLGGGFHRYSTERTWTVPHFEKMLYDQAQLLEVYAEALQVEANPLYQQVVDELVGFLTREMTLPDGGFCSALDAETNAIEGEFYVWTEAEVREVLGAEADEFLRVYGFGEPQDFEHGRILYLPREQAGIGEGLGAARAKLLQRRSARPRPFLDDKVLTEWNALMIQALATSGRLPDRAGDLQLAERAAGFLLDKLQDPSGQLVRSWRQGVQGPRAYL
;
A
#
# COMPACT_ATOMS: atom_id res chain seq x y z
N MET A 1 21.46 31.93 60.16
CA MET A 1 20.92 31.03 61.20
C MET A 1 20.01 30.05 60.47
N ALA A 2 20.60 29.00 59.89
CA ALA A 2 20.93 27.71 60.54
C ALA A 2 19.71 26.78 60.45
N ASP A 3 19.76 25.50 60.06
CA ASP A 3 20.83 24.58 59.61
C ASP A 3 20.10 23.39 58.95
N GLU A 4 20.56 22.95 57.78
CA GLU A 4 21.25 21.67 57.48
C GLU A 4 20.48 20.36 57.73
N CYS A 5 20.26 19.62 56.63
CA CYS A 5 19.89 18.21 56.60
C CYS A 5 21.11 17.39 56.15
N GLY A 6 21.46 16.39 56.95
CA GLY A 6 22.78 15.75 56.97
C GLY A 6 23.06 14.72 55.86
N VAL A 7 24.32 14.71 55.44
CA VAL A 7 25.01 13.64 54.72
C VAL A 7 25.76 12.77 55.75
N ARG A 8 25.71 11.44 55.62
CA ARG A 8 26.70 10.55 56.23
C ARG A 8 27.16 9.46 55.27
N THR A 9 28.42 9.60 54.87
CA THR A 9 29.29 8.59 54.30
C THR A 9 29.90 7.75 55.43
N VAL A 10 29.99 6.43 55.28
CA VAL A 10 30.98 5.61 56.01
C VAL A 10 31.56 4.58 55.04
N ALA A 11 32.88 4.63 54.90
CA ALA A 11 33.71 3.68 54.19
C ALA A 11 34.24 2.60 55.15
N ILE A 12 34.74 1.50 54.57
CA ILE A 12 35.99 0.75 54.90
C ILE A 12 35.76 -0.77 54.88
N GLY A 13 36.60 -1.47 54.12
CA GLY A 13 36.92 -2.88 54.37
C GLY A 13 37.43 -3.69 53.18
N TRP A 14 38.68 -3.48 52.76
CA TRP A 14 39.41 -4.44 51.91
C TRP A 14 40.13 -5.47 52.78
N LYS A 15 39.90 -6.77 52.54
CA LYS A 15 40.77 -7.87 52.96
C LYS A 15 40.89 -8.89 51.82
N ARG A 16 42.14 -9.28 51.52
CA ARG A 16 42.54 -10.34 50.57
C ARG A 16 42.32 -11.74 51.16
N GLY A 17 41.97 -12.71 50.31
CA GLY A 17 42.33 -14.12 50.51
C GLY A 17 41.33 -15.13 49.92
N GLY A 18 41.84 -16.05 49.10
CA GLY A 18 41.26 -17.39 48.94
C GLY A 18 40.57 -17.68 47.60
N ALA A 19 41.28 -18.39 46.71
CA ALA A 19 40.71 -19.06 45.55
C ALA A 19 39.86 -20.26 45.99
N MET A 20 38.67 -20.44 45.40
CA MET A 20 38.06 -21.76 45.17
C MET A 20 37.10 -21.71 43.98
N ASN A 21 37.29 -22.67 43.07
CA ASN A 21 36.46 -22.91 41.89
C ASN A 21 35.03 -23.28 42.29
N GLY A 22 34.05 -22.62 41.68
CA GLY A 22 32.64 -22.99 41.75
C GLY A 22 31.91 -22.44 40.52
N ILE A 23 31.65 -23.31 39.54
CA ILE A 23 30.81 -23.00 38.39
C ILE A 23 29.37 -22.86 38.91
N ALA A 24 28.90 -21.61 39.04
CA ALA A 24 27.50 -21.29 39.27
C ALA A 24 26.92 -20.79 37.94
N VAL A 25 26.22 -21.67 37.22
CA VAL A 25 25.40 -21.29 36.07
C VAL A 25 24.14 -20.61 36.61
N CYS A 26 24.13 -19.27 36.56
CA CYS A 26 22.99 -18.46 36.91
C CYS A 26 21.97 -18.51 35.75
N TRP A 27 20.84 -19.18 35.96
CA TRP A 27 19.72 -19.16 35.02
C TRP A 27 19.05 -17.79 35.11
N SER A 28 19.26 -16.93 34.11
CA SER A 28 18.49 -15.70 33.96
C SER A 28 17.05 -16.03 33.53
N SER A 29 16.09 -15.23 33.99
CA SER A 29 14.65 -15.31 33.71
C SER A 29 14.27 -15.26 32.21
N ARG A 30 15.25 -15.06 31.30
CA ARG A 30 15.07 -15.16 29.84
C ARG A 30 14.98 -16.60 29.34
N SER A 31 15.55 -17.57 30.04
CA SER A 31 15.58 -18.97 29.58
C SER A 31 14.26 -19.70 29.77
N LEU A 32 13.41 -19.29 30.73
CA LEU A 32 12.05 -19.83 30.87
C LEU A 32 11.07 -19.26 29.83
N ALA A 33 11.25 -18.01 29.39
CA ALA A 33 10.43 -17.42 28.33
C ALA A 33 10.64 -18.11 26.96
N LEU A 34 11.88 -18.55 26.67
CA LEU A 34 12.20 -19.32 25.47
C LEU A 34 11.61 -20.74 25.48
N ALA A 35 11.49 -21.37 26.66
CA ALA A 35 10.92 -22.71 26.78
C ALA A 35 9.39 -22.73 26.59
N VAL A 36 8.69 -21.67 27.00
CA VAL A 36 7.24 -21.54 26.75
C VAL A 36 6.96 -21.22 25.27
N CYS A 37 7.82 -20.44 24.60
CA CYS A 37 7.69 -20.19 23.16
C CYS A 37 7.94 -21.42 22.29
N ALA A 38 8.81 -22.35 22.71
CA ALA A 38 9.14 -23.54 21.92
C ALA A 38 7.97 -24.54 21.81
N VAL A 39 7.09 -24.61 22.81
CA VAL A 39 5.89 -25.47 22.76
C VAL A 39 4.79 -24.85 21.91
N SER A 40 4.70 -23.51 21.85
CA SER A 40 3.79 -22.80 20.93
C SER A 40 4.26 -22.82 19.47
N ALA A 41 5.57 -22.83 19.22
CA ALA A 41 6.13 -22.90 17.87
C ALA A 41 5.76 -24.21 17.13
N ALA A 42 5.64 -25.33 17.84
CA ALA A 42 5.24 -26.61 17.24
C ALA A 42 3.77 -26.63 16.74
N LEU A 43 2.90 -25.77 17.29
CA LEU A 43 1.52 -25.60 16.85
C LEU A 43 1.37 -24.54 15.75
N LEU A 44 2.26 -23.54 15.70
CA LEU A 44 2.28 -22.52 14.66
C LEU A 44 2.75 -23.08 13.29
N VAL A 45 3.64 -24.09 13.30
CA VAL A 45 4.12 -24.75 12.07
C VAL A 45 3.05 -25.63 11.41
N SER A 46 2.03 -26.08 12.14
CA SER A 46 0.98 -26.95 11.59
C SER A 46 -0.04 -26.28 10.64
N ALA A 47 0.05 -24.97 10.40
CA ALA A 47 -0.83 -24.26 9.46
C ALA A 47 -0.30 -24.18 8.02
N GLY A 48 1.00 -24.39 7.77
CA GLY A 48 1.57 -24.34 6.42
C GLY A 48 1.45 -23.00 5.68
N LEU A 49 1.08 -21.90 6.37
CA LEU A 49 0.88 -20.56 5.79
C LEU A 49 2.15 -19.69 5.78
N VAL A 50 3.34 -20.30 5.87
CA VAL A 50 4.62 -19.58 5.94
C VAL A 50 5.28 -19.60 4.57
N GLY A 51 5.05 -18.54 3.80
CA GLY A 51 5.73 -18.32 2.52
C GLY A 51 4.89 -17.44 1.59
N ALA A 52 5.15 -16.14 1.60
CA ALA A 52 4.62 -15.21 0.61
C ALA A 52 5.79 -14.34 0.12
N ASP A 53 6.41 -14.77 -0.97
CA ASP A 53 7.05 -13.89 -1.94
C ASP A 53 6.15 -13.88 -3.18
N GLU A 54 6.15 -12.74 -3.90
CA GLU A 54 5.37 -12.51 -5.11
C GLU A 54 5.59 -13.64 -6.14
N PRO A 55 4.51 -14.24 -6.70
CA PRO A 55 4.67 -15.30 -7.68
C PRO A 55 4.84 -14.75 -9.09
N ALA A 56 5.68 -15.43 -9.87
CA ALA A 56 5.80 -15.27 -11.31
C ALA A 56 4.64 -15.97 -12.05
N GLU A 57 4.13 -15.26 -13.07
CA GLU A 57 3.53 -15.72 -14.34
C GLU A 57 2.37 -16.74 -14.34
N GLY A 58 1.31 -16.46 -15.12
CA GLY A 58 0.26 -17.44 -15.40
C GLY A 58 -0.98 -16.95 -16.18
N ALA A 59 -0.94 -17.17 -17.50
CA ALA A 59 -2.04 -17.41 -18.47
C ALA A 59 -3.28 -16.48 -18.53
N ALA A 60 -3.35 -15.68 -19.60
CA ALA A 60 -4.50 -14.89 -20.01
C ALA A 60 -5.73 -15.74 -20.39
N VAL A 61 -6.89 -15.43 -19.78
CA VAL A 61 -8.21 -15.93 -20.19
C VAL A 61 -9.12 -14.73 -20.45
N SER A 62 -9.52 -14.55 -21.71
CA SER A 62 -10.40 -13.45 -22.15
C SER A 62 -11.86 -13.89 -22.26
N GLY A 63 -12.77 -13.07 -21.72
CA GLY A 63 -14.20 -13.07 -22.05
C GLY A 63 -15.17 -13.17 -20.86
N GLN A 64 -15.37 -12.10 -20.06
CA GLN A 64 -16.24 -12.19 -18.87
C GLN A 64 -17.07 -10.95 -18.49
N THR A 65 -17.36 -10.00 -19.38
CA THR A 65 -18.26 -8.88 -18.99
C THR A 65 -19.74 -9.24 -18.96
N ALA A 66 -20.18 -10.29 -19.69
CA ALA A 66 -21.58 -10.72 -19.70
C ALA A 66 -21.95 -11.80 -18.65
N GLU A 67 -20.97 -12.42 -17.98
CA GLU A 67 -21.20 -13.51 -17.00
C GLU A 67 -21.31 -13.05 -15.53
N LYS A 68 -20.98 -11.79 -15.21
CA LYS A 68 -20.76 -11.34 -13.81
C LYS A 68 -21.98 -11.36 -12.87
N ASN A 69 -23.21 -11.46 -13.37
CA ASN A 69 -24.43 -11.41 -12.54
C ASN A 69 -25.22 -12.73 -12.51
N ARG A 70 -24.54 -13.87 -12.35
CA ARG A 70 -25.20 -15.19 -12.25
C ARG A 70 -25.91 -15.42 -10.91
N HIS A 71 -25.48 -14.75 -9.84
CA HIS A 71 -26.04 -14.96 -8.50
C HIS A 71 -26.94 -13.81 -8.03
N PRO A 72 -27.95 -14.10 -7.21
CA PRO A 72 -28.69 -13.08 -6.49
C PRO A 72 -27.74 -12.18 -5.69
N ALA A 73 -28.08 -10.90 -5.60
CA ALA A 73 -27.25 -9.94 -4.89
C ALA A 73 -27.19 -10.28 -3.39
N ASN A 74 -25.99 -10.27 -2.81
CA ASN A 74 -25.77 -10.39 -1.37
C ASN A 74 -25.91 -9.01 -0.69
N ARG A 75 -25.49 -8.90 0.58
CA ARG A 75 -25.66 -7.67 1.38
C ARG A 75 -24.87 -6.49 0.83
N LEU A 76 -23.76 -6.73 0.15
CA LEU A 76 -22.89 -5.68 -0.37
C LEU A 76 -23.55 -4.84 -1.48
N ALA A 77 -24.66 -5.31 -2.06
CA ALA A 77 -25.46 -4.54 -3.02
C ALA A 77 -26.05 -3.24 -2.46
N ARG A 78 -25.97 -3.03 -1.14
CA ARG A 78 -26.44 -1.83 -0.43
C ARG A 78 -25.32 -0.84 -0.10
N GLU A 79 -24.08 -1.21 -0.37
CA GLU A 79 -22.91 -0.39 -0.07
C GLU A 79 -22.67 0.67 -1.17
N SER A 80 -22.00 1.77 -0.83
CA SER A 80 -21.61 2.79 -1.80
C SER A 80 -20.25 2.51 -2.45
N SER A 81 -19.35 1.82 -1.75
CA SER A 81 -17.99 1.53 -2.21
C SER A 81 -18.00 0.74 -3.53
N PRO A 82 -17.28 1.21 -4.57
CA PRO A 82 -17.08 0.44 -5.79
C PRO A 82 -16.47 -0.93 -5.56
N TYR A 83 -15.53 -1.03 -4.60
CA TYR A 83 -14.92 -2.30 -4.24
C TYR A 83 -15.95 -3.28 -3.68
N LEU A 84 -16.78 -2.86 -2.72
CA LEU A 84 -17.79 -3.74 -2.14
C LEU A 84 -18.87 -4.13 -3.15
N LEU A 85 -19.32 -3.18 -3.98
CA LEU A 85 -20.32 -3.41 -5.02
C LEU A 85 -19.84 -4.43 -6.07
N MET A 86 -18.54 -4.47 -6.38
CA MET A 86 -17.95 -5.46 -7.28
C MET A 86 -18.19 -6.90 -6.79
N HIS A 87 -18.27 -7.11 -5.48
CA HIS A 87 -18.49 -8.42 -4.85
C HIS A 87 -19.98 -8.72 -4.56
N ALA A 88 -20.90 -7.83 -4.92
CA ALA A 88 -22.32 -7.96 -4.61
C ALA A 88 -22.98 -9.20 -5.22
N HIS A 89 -22.44 -9.72 -6.33
CA HIS A 89 -22.96 -10.90 -7.04
C HIS A 89 -22.03 -12.12 -6.96
N ASN A 90 -21.03 -12.13 -6.07
CA ASN A 90 -20.25 -13.34 -5.82
C ASN A 90 -21.13 -14.43 -5.16
N PRO A 91 -20.84 -15.72 -5.43
CA PRO A 91 -21.52 -16.84 -4.77
C PRO A 91 -21.27 -16.89 -3.25
N ILE A 92 -20.16 -16.32 -2.76
CA ILE A 92 -19.92 -16.15 -1.33
C ILE A 92 -20.94 -15.14 -0.74
N GLN A 93 -21.54 -15.51 0.39
CA GLN A 93 -22.49 -14.69 1.13
C GLN A 93 -21.76 -13.66 1.98
N TRP A 94 -21.33 -12.58 1.34
CA TRP A 94 -20.61 -11.49 2.00
C TRP A 94 -21.49 -10.64 2.92
N TYR A 95 -20.89 -10.25 4.05
CA TYR A 95 -21.35 -9.18 4.93
C TYR A 95 -20.41 -7.98 4.80
N PRO A 96 -20.94 -6.74 4.85
CA PRO A 96 -20.10 -5.59 5.15
C PRO A 96 -19.57 -5.70 6.59
N TRP A 97 -18.53 -4.93 6.90
CA TRP A 97 -18.05 -4.84 8.28
C TRP A 97 -19.13 -4.27 9.20
N GLY A 98 -19.58 -5.05 10.18
CA GLY A 98 -20.55 -4.58 11.16
C GLY A 98 -20.98 -5.64 12.16
N PRO A 99 -21.79 -5.25 13.16
CA PRO A 99 -22.23 -6.14 14.25
C PRO A 99 -22.95 -7.41 13.77
N GLU A 100 -23.77 -7.30 12.71
CA GLU A 100 -24.58 -8.41 12.16
C GLU A 100 -23.72 -9.65 11.87
N ALA A 101 -22.54 -9.46 11.25
CA ALA A 101 -21.65 -10.56 10.89
C ALA A 101 -21.08 -11.27 12.12
N PHE A 102 -20.62 -10.51 13.12
CA PHE A 102 -20.04 -11.06 14.35
C PHE A 102 -21.11 -11.68 15.26
N GLU A 103 -22.31 -11.12 15.30
CA GLU A 103 -23.45 -11.72 16.01
C GLU A 103 -23.84 -13.07 15.41
N LYS A 104 -23.89 -13.17 14.07
CA LYS A 104 -24.09 -14.44 13.38
C LYS A 104 -22.97 -15.43 13.67
N ALA A 105 -21.71 -15.00 13.60
CA ALA A 105 -20.56 -15.86 13.87
C ALA A 105 -20.62 -16.47 15.28
N ARG A 106 -21.00 -15.67 16.29
CA ARG A 106 -21.23 -16.15 17.66
C ARG A 106 -22.42 -17.11 17.76
N ALA A 107 -23.56 -16.76 17.15
CA ALA A 107 -24.77 -17.57 17.22
C ALA A 107 -24.61 -18.95 16.58
N GLU A 108 -23.79 -19.04 15.53
CA GLU A 108 -23.53 -20.29 14.79
C GLU A 108 -22.24 -21.02 15.21
N ASP A 109 -21.48 -20.48 16.17
CA ASP A 109 -20.10 -20.92 16.53
C ASP A 109 -19.21 -21.15 15.30
N LYS A 110 -19.25 -20.19 14.37
CA LYS A 110 -18.43 -20.21 13.15
C LYS A 110 -17.27 -19.23 13.26
N PRO A 111 -16.09 -19.58 12.73
CA PRO A 111 -15.03 -18.61 12.50
C PRO A 111 -15.46 -17.59 11.44
N VAL A 112 -14.81 -16.43 11.46
CA VAL A 112 -15.01 -15.37 10.47
C VAL A 112 -13.87 -15.42 9.46
N PHE A 113 -14.20 -15.29 8.18
CA PHE A 113 -13.21 -14.96 7.15
C PHE A 113 -13.35 -13.48 6.77
N LEU A 114 -12.32 -12.69 7.04
CA LEU A 114 -12.24 -11.28 6.71
C LEU A 114 -11.34 -11.10 5.49
N SER A 115 -11.90 -10.51 4.43
CA SER A 115 -11.16 -10.09 3.23
C SER A 115 -11.15 -8.57 3.13
N VAL A 116 -9.97 -7.97 3.14
CA VAL A 116 -9.77 -6.51 3.00
C VAL A 116 -9.04 -6.20 1.69
N GLY A 117 -9.52 -5.21 0.94
CA GLY A 117 -8.93 -4.75 -0.31
C GLY A 117 -9.49 -3.41 -0.74
N TYR A 118 -9.26 -3.03 -2.01
CA TYR A 118 -9.75 -1.79 -2.62
C TYR A 118 -9.90 -1.99 -4.13
N SER A 119 -10.60 -1.08 -4.81
CA SER A 119 -11.13 -1.26 -6.17
C SER A 119 -10.07 -1.30 -7.27
N SER A 120 -8.92 -0.63 -7.08
CA SER A 120 -7.83 -0.60 -8.04
C SER A 120 -6.78 -1.70 -7.82
N CYS A 121 -6.94 -2.53 -6.78
CA CYS A 121 -6.00 -3.58 -6.39
C CYS A 121 -5.98 -4.75 -7.37
N TYR A 122 -4.90 -4.92 -8.15
CA TYR A 122 -4.82 -6.01 -9.13
C TYR A 122 -5.02 -7.41 -8.51
N TRP A 123 -4.25 -7.74 -7.48
CA TRP A 123 -4.35 -9.05 -6.81
C TRP A 123 -5.69 -9.28 -6.12
N CYS A 124 -6.42 -8.21 -5.77
CA CYS A 124 -7.77 -8.32 -5.23
C CYS A 124 -8.76 -8.75 -6.31
N HIS A 125 -8.60 -8.28 -7.55
CA HIS A 125 -9.39 -8.74 -8.71
C HIS A 125 -9.03 -10.17 -9.12
N VAL A 126 -7.74 -10.54 -9.11
CA VAL A 126 -7.32 -11.92 -9.34
C VAL A 126 -8.00 -12.85 -8.33
N MET A 127 -7.95 -12.50 -7.03
CA MET A 127 -8.60 -13.28 -5.98
C MET A 127 -10.13 -13.30 -6.11
N GLU A 128 -10.75 -12.22 -6.60
CA GLU A 128 -12.18 -12.19 -6.92
C GLU A 128 -12.56 -13.22 -7.99
N ARG A 129 -11.84 -13.23 -9.10
CA ARG A 129 -12.12 -14.10 -10.25
C ARG A 129 -11.83 -15.57 -9.94
N GLU A 130 -10.68 -15.84 -9.33
CA GLU A 130 -10.20 -17.22 -9.16
C GLU A 130 -10.74 -17.91 -7.91
N VAL A 131 -10.96 -17.14 -6.83
CA VAL A 131 -11.31 -17.69 -5.51
C VAL A 131 -12.76 -17.37 -5.14
N PHE A 132 -13.12 -16.08 -5.12
CA PHE A 132 -14.43 -15.68 -4.60
C PHE A 132 -15.61 -15.98 -5.54
N SER A 133 -15.32 -16.15 -6.83
CA SER A 133 -16.28 -16.59 -7.86
C SER A 133 -16.32 -18.11 -8.06
N ASN A 134 -15.48 -18.89 -7.35
CA ASN A 134 -15.46 -20.34 -7.46
C ASN A 134 -16.57 -20.99 -6.60
N GLU A 135 -17.49 -21.71 -7.24
CA GLU A 135 -18.66 -22.33 -6.60
C GLU A 135 -18.31 -23.33 -5.49
N LYS A 136 -17.25 -24.13 -5.68
CA LYS A 136 -16.81 -25.12 -4.69
C LYS A 136 -16.29 -24.42 -3.43
N ILE A 137 -15.47 -23.38 -3.62
CA ILE A 137 -14.95 -22.57 -2.53
C ILE A 137 -16.09 -21.83 -1.84
N ALA A 138 -17.00 -21.22 -2.61
CA ALA A 138 -18.13 -20.48 -2.07
C ALA A 138 -19.07 -21.35 -1.23
N ALA A 139 -19.40 -22.56 -1.71
CA ALA A 139 -20.20 -23.51 -0.95
C ALA A 139 -19.55 -23.85 0.39
N TYR A 140 -18.25 -24.14 0.40
CA TYR A 140 -17.50 -24.43 1.61
C TYR A 140 -17.48 -23.24 2.57
N MET A 141 -17.16 -22.04 2.07
CA MET A 141 -17.09 -20.82 2.88
C MET A 141 -18.45 -20.46 3.47
N ASN A 142 -19.54 -20.56 2.70
CA ASN A 142 -20.90 -20.30 3.19
C ASN A 142 -21.34 -21.31 4.26
N GLU A 143 -20.88 -22.56 4.18
CA GLU A 143 -21.18 -23.59 5.17
C GLU A 143 -20.39 -23.36 6.47
N LYS A 144 -19.09 -23.07 6.36
CA LYS A 144 -18.15 -23.15 7.50
C LYS A 144 -17.76 -21.81 8.11
N TYR A 145 -17.94 -20.69 7.40
CA TYR A 145 -17.48 -19.37 7.82
C TYR A 145 -18.59 -18.32 7.74
N VAL A 146 -18.45 -17.25 8.52
CA VAL A 146 -19.10 -15.97 8.21
C VAL A 146 -18.10 -15.10 7.45
N CYS A 147 -18.44 -14.71 6.24
CA CYS A 147 -17.52 -13.98 5.35
C CYS A 147 -17.78 -12.48 5.39
N ILE A 148 -16.76 -11.69 5.71
CA ILE A 148 -16.80 -10.23 5.77
C ILE A 148 -15.90 -9.64 4.69
N LYS A 149 -16.42 -8.66 3.96
CA LYS A 149 -15.68 -7.90 2.94
C LYS A 149 -15.51 -6.45 3.38
N VAL A 150 -14.30 -5.90 3.23
CA VAL A 150 -13.97 -4.54 3.67
C VAL A 150 -13.21 -3.79 2.58
N ASP A 151 -13.68 -2.59 2.27
CA ASP A 151 -12.91 -1.59 1.54
C ASP A 151 -11.99 -0.85 2.51
N ARG A 152 -10.68 -1.04 2.37
CA ARG A 152 -9.69 -0.35 3.22
C ARG A 152 -9.75 1.16 3.10
N GLU A 153 -10.21 1.68 1.96
CA GLU A 153 -10.26 3.12 1.72
C GLU A 153 -11.35 3.77 2.56
N GLU A 154 -12.45 3.06 2.82
CA GLU A 154 -13.52 3.49 3.72
C GLU A 154 -13.27 3.10 5.18
N ARG A 155 -12.54 2.02 5.43
CA ARG A 155 -12.25 1.49 6.78
C ARG A 155 -10.75 1.25 7.02
N PRO A 156 -9.92 2.32 6.97
CA PRO A 156 -8.49 2.20 7.25
C PRO A 156 -8.22 1.74 8.69
N ASP A 157 -9.14 2.04 9.62
CA ASP A 157 -9.09 1.58 11.01
C ASP A 157 -9.10 0.05 11.13
N VAL A 158 -9.93 -0.61 10.32
CA VAL A 158 -10.01 -2.08 10.28
C VAL A 158 -8.78 -2.64 9.59
N ASP A 159 -8.42 -2.05 8.45
CA ASP A 159 -7.26 -2.43 7.66
C ASP A 159 -5.97 -2.40 8.50
N ASP A 160 -5.69 -1.32 9.22
CA ASP A 160 -4.50 -1.15 10.04
C ASP A 160 -4.38 -2.21 11.14
N ILE A 161 -5.49 -2.50 11.83
CA ILE A 161 -5.53 -3.52 12.90
C ILE A 161 -5.19 -4.90 12.33
N TYR A 162 -5.81 -5.28 11.22
CA TYR A 162 -5.63 -6.63 10.67
C TYR A 162 -4.36 -6.77 9.82
N MET A 163 -3.86 -5.69 9.23
CA MET A 163 -2.52 -5.65 8.62
C MET A 163 -1.44 -5.84 9.70
N THR A 164 -1.58 -5.16 10.84
CA THR A 164 -0.69 -5.37 12.00
C THR A 164 -0.80 -6.81 12.50
N SER A 165 -2.01 -7.36 12.55
CA SER A 165 -2.25 -8.75 12.94
C SER A 165 -1.56 -9.74 12.01
N LEU A 166 -1.60 -9.52 10.70
CA LEU A 166 -0.89 -10.35 9.71
C LEU A 166 0.62 -10.31 9.93
N ILE A 167 1.20 -9.13 10.11
CA ILE A 167 2.64 -8.97 10.33
C ILE A 167 3.05 -9.69 11.62
N VAL A 168 2.30 -9.52 12.72
CA VAL A 168 2.56 -10.22 13.99
C VAL A 168 2.47 -11.74 13.80
N TYR A 169 1.43 -12.22 13.12
CA TYR A 169 1.25 -13.65 12.82
C TYR A 169 2.42 -14.22 12.02
N GLN A 170 2.81 -13.57 10.93
CA GLN A 170 3.92 -13.98 10.09
C GLN A 170 5.24 -14.02 10.85
N GLN A 171 5.52 -12.98 11.65
CA GLN A 171 6.73 -12.94 12.50
C GLN A 171 6.74 -14.06 13.54
N ALA A 172 5.61 -14.33 14.19
CA ALA A 172 5.48 -15.44 15.14
C ALA A 172 5.67 -16.81 14.47
N ALA A 173 5.29 -16.93 13.20
CA ALA A 173 5.50 -18.12 12.39
C ALA A 173 6.93 -18.20 11.77
N GLY A 174 7.81 -17.27 12.11
CA GLY A 174 9.19 -17.23 11.61
C GLY A 174 9.35 -16.67 10.20
N SER A 175 8.27 -16.19 9.59
CA SER A 175 8.31 -15.47 8.32
C SER A 175 8.82 -14.06 8.52
N ARG A 176 9.55 -13.56 7.52
CA ARG A 176 9.90 -12.13 7.39
C ARG A 176 9.09 -11.44 6.31
N ALA A 177 8.06 -12.10 5.79
CA ALA A 177 7.12 -11.49 4.87
C ALA A 177 6.48 -10.25 5.52
N GLY A 178 6.11 -9.30 4.68
CA GLY A 178 5.33 -8.14 5.08
C GLY A 178 3.83 -8.40 4.97
N GLY A 179 3.07 -7.38 5.36
CA GLY A 179 1.67 -7.28 5.00
C GLY A 179 1.47 -6.85 3.55
N GLY A 180 0.25 -6.99 3.05
CA GLY A 180 -0.13 -6.57 1.71
C GLY A 180 -1.60 -6.88 1.42
N TRP A 181 -2.06 -6.42 0.26
CA TRP A 181 -3.42 -6.70 -0.22
C TRP A 181 -3.40 -7.66 -1.42
N PRO A 182 -4.43 -8.51 -1.60
CA PRO A 182 -5.60 -8.68 -0.72
C PRO A 182 -5.19 -9.22 0.64
N LEU A 183 -5.81 -8.72 1.71
CA LEU A 183 -5.58 -9.20 3.07
C LEU A 183 -6.62 -10.28 3.38
N SER A 184 -6.15 -11.48 3.70
CA SER A 184 -6.97 -12.64 4.04
C SER A 184 -6.75 -13.00 5.51
N MET A 185 -7.76 -12.76 6.35
CA MET A 185 -7.64 -12.97 7.80
C MET A 185 -8.75 -13.88 8.31
N PHE A 186 -8.37 -14.91 9.09
CA PHE A 186 -9.31 -15.78 9.79
C PHE A 186 -9.43 -15.31 11.23
N LEU A 187 -10.66 -15.10 11.72
CA LEU A 187 -10.94 -14.56 13.04
C LEU A 187 -11.86 -15.49 13.83
N ASP A 188 -11.87 -15.33 15.16
CA ASP A 188 -12.95 -15.85 15.99
C ASP A 188 -14.22 -14.98 15.92
N GLY A 189 -15.31 -15.41 16.57
CA GLY A 189 -16.58 -14.67 16.60
C GLY A 189 -16.54 -13.33 17.36
N GLU A 190 -15.43 -13.01 18.04
CA GLU A 190 -15.18 -11.72 18.70
C GLU A 190 -14.24 -10.82 17.88
N GLY A 191 -13.80 -11.27 16.71
CA GLY A 191 -12.92 -10.53 15.81
C GLY A 191 -11.43 -10.63 16.15
N ASN A 192 -11.02 -11.55 17.05
CA ASN A 192 -9.60 -11.76 17.31
C ASN A 192 -8.95 -12.58 16.18
N PRO A 193 -7.76 -12.19 15.70
CA PRO A 193 -7.09 -12.88 14.60
C PRO A 193 -6.63 -14.30 15.00
N ILE A 194 -6.80 -15.27 14.12
CA ILE A 194 -6.36 -16.68 14.28
C ILE A 194 -5.13 -16.94 13.41
N ALA A 195 -5.24 -16.61 12.12
CA ALA A 195 -4.20 -16.77 11.11
C ALA A 195 -4.51 -15.86 9.92
N GLY A 196 -3.52 -15.57 9.09
CA GLY A 196 -3.74 -14.79 7.88
C GLY A 196 -2.67 -14.94 6.83
N ALA A 197 -3.00 -14.46 5.64
CA ALA A 197 -2.14 -14.41 4.47
C ALA A 197 -2.49 -13.17 3.62
N THR A 198 -1.70 -12.92 2.58
CA THR A 198 -2.08 -11.96 1.53
C THR A 198 -2.94 -12.68 0.48
N TYR A 199 -2.42 -12.85 -0.73
CA TYR A 199 -3.02 -13.66 -1.78
C TYR A 199 -2.90 -15.15 -1.48
N LEU A 200 -3.97 -15.89 -1.73
CA LEU A 200 -4.01 -17.35 -1.69
C LEU A 200 -4.59 -17.85 -3.02
N PRO A 201 -3.87 -18.69 -3.79
CA PRO A 201 -4.40 -19.28 -5.01
C PRO A 201 -5.59 -20.19 -4.68
N PRO A 202 -6.50 -20.53 -5.61
CA PRO A 202 -7.68 -21.33 -5.30
C PRO A 202 -7.37 -22.72 -4.75
N GLU A 203 -6.33 -23.37 -5.27
CA GLU A 203 -5.86 -24.72 -4.91
C GLU A 203 -4.34 -24.69 -4.67
N ASP A 204 -3.80 -25.73 -4.04
CA ASP A 204 -2.35 -25.86 -3.80
C ASP A 204 -1.58 -25.84 -5.13
N THR A 205 -0.50 -25.06 -5.18
CA THR A 205 0.27 -24.90 -6.41
C THR A 205 1.46 -25.86 -6.48
N PRO A 206 1.96 -26.22 -7.69
CA PRO A 206 3.10 -27.13 -7.83
C PRO A 206 4.39 -26.65 -7.16
N ASP A 207 4.56 -25.34 -7.02
CA ASP A 207 5.68 -24.69 -6.30
C ASP A 207 5.51 -24.73 -4.76
N GLY A 208 4.44 -25.36 -4.26
CA GLY A 208 4.23 -25.63 -2.84
C GLY A 208 3.49 -24.53 -2.08
N ARG A 209 2.87 -23.56 -2.77
CA ARG A 209 2.02 -22.57 -2.10
C ARG A 209 0.70 -23.22 -1.72
N THR A 210 0.28 -22.96 -0.48
CA THR A 210 -1.01 -23.46 0.03
C THR A 210 -2.15 -22.70 -0.63
N GLY A 211 -3.12 -23.44 -1.15
CA GLY A 211 -4.35 -22.91 -1.72
C GLY A 211 -5.31 -22.40 -0.66
N PHE A 212 -6.23 -21.54 -1.09
CA PHE A 212 -7.26 -20.92 -0.27
C PHE A 212 -8.14 -21.98 0.39
N LEU A 213 -8.58 -22.97 -0.39
CA LEU A 213 -9.44 -24.04 0.14
C LEU A 213 -8.72 -24.86 1.20
N THR A 214 -7.49 -25.30 0.92
CA THR A 214 -6.63 -26.02 1.88
C THR A 214 -6.42 -25.23 3.16
N ALA A 215 -6.15 -23.92 3.05
CA ALA A 215 -5.99 -23.04 4.21
C ALA A 215 -7.29 -22.96 5.03
N ALA A 216 -8.44 -22.74 4.37
CA ALA A 216 -9.74 -22.67 5.02
C ALA A 216 -10.13 -24.00 5.69
N GLU A 217 -9.81 -25.14 5.07
CA GLU A 217 -10.05 -26.47 5.66
C GLU A 217 -9.21 -26.68 6.93
N ARG A 218 -7.91 -26.41 6.88
CA ARG A 218 -7.03 -26.54 8.04
C ARG A 218 -7.45 -25.65 9.21
N ILE A 219 -7.85 -24.41 8.94
CA ILE A 219 -8.32 -23.50 10.00
C ILE A 219 -9.63 -24.01 10.62
N HIS A 220 -10.55 -24.55 9.82
CA HIS A 220 -11.80 -25.12 10.33
C HIS A 220 -11.56 -26.40 11.16
N GLU A 221 -10.64 -27.26 10.74
CA GLU A 221 -10.22 -28.44 11.52
C GLU A 221 -9.61 -28.04 12.87
N LEU A 222 -8.78 -27.00 12.90
CA LEU A 222 -8.23 -26.46 14.16
C LEU A 222 -9.33 -25.85 15.03
N TRP A 223 -10.29 -25.13 14.44
CA TRP A 223 -11.43 -24.55 15.13
C TRP A 223 -12.30 -25.61 15.81
N THR A 224 -12.56 -26.72 15.14
CA THR A 224 -13.45 -27.79 15.65
C THR A 224 -12.72 -28.81 16.53
N GLY A 225 -11.49 -29.18 16.18
CA GLY A 225 -10.74 -30.23 16.88
C GLY A 225 -9.72 -29.75 17.91
N LYS A 226 -9.26 -28.49 17.83
CA LYS A 226 -8.19 -27.95 18.68
C LYS A 226 -8.48 -26.51 19.16
N ARG A 227 -9.72 -26.24 19.58
CA ARG A 227 -10.19 -24.89 19.96
C ARG A 227 -9.30 -24.18 20.98
N GLU A 228 -8.78 -24.89 21.98
CA GLU A 228 -7.89 -24.29 22.98
C GLU A 228 -6.60 -23.72 22.35
N SER A 229 -6.00 -24.45 21.40
CA SER A 229 -4.83 -23.97 20.66
C SER A 229 -5.14 -22.73 19.83
N VAL A 230 -6.31 -22.70 19.20
CA VAL A 230 -6.78 -21.53 18.44
C VAL A 230 -6.91 -20.32 19.36
N ASN A 231 -7.57 -20.48 20.51
CA ASN A 231 -7.76 -19.41 21.48
C ASN A 231 -6.42 -18.89 22.05
N GLN A 232 -5.45 -19.77 22.27
CA GLN A 232 -4.12 -19.38 22.73
C GLN A 232 -3.37 -18.55 21.68
N THR A 233 -3.33 -19.00 20.43
CA THR A 233 -2.71 -18.27 19.32
C THR A 233 -3.40 -16.93 19.11
N SER A 234 -4.73 -16.94 19.08
CA SER A 234 -5.52 -15.74 18.86
C SER A 234 -5.34 -14.71 19.98
N GLY A 235 -5.34 -15.16 21.24
CA GLY A 235 -5.06 -14.31 22.39
C GLY A 235 -3.65 -13.74 22.36
N MET A 236 -2.65 -14.47 21.84
CA MET A 236 -1.28 -13.97 21.68
C MET A 236 -1.22 -12.84 20.65
N ILE A 237 -1.76 -13.05 19.45
CA ILE A 237 -1.76 -12.05 18.39
C ILE A 237 -2.55 -10.81 18.84
N ALA A 238 -3.74 -10.98 19.40
CA ALA A 238 -4.56 -9.87 19.87
C ALA A 238 -3.91 -9.06 21.01
N ARG A 239 -3.15 -9.70 21.90
CA ARG A 239 -2.37 -8.98 22.93
C ARG A 239 -1.25 -8.16 22.30
N GLU A 240 -0.53 -8.72 21.34
CA GLU A 240 0.59 -8.05 20.70
C GLU A 240 0.12 -6.90 19.80
N VAL A 241 -0.95 -7.07 19.04
CA VAL A 241 -1.59 -6.00 18.27
C VAL A 241 -2.04 -4.88 19.20
N ARG A 242 -2.72 -5.18 20.32
CA ARG A 242 -3.08 -4.16 21.32
C ARG A 242 -1.87 -3.46 21.92
N ARG A 243 -0.74 -4.16 22.08
CA ARG A 243 0.51 -3.58 22.57
C ARG A 243 1.12 -2.61 21.54
N LEU A 244 1.00 -2.91 20.25
CA LEU A 244 1.52 -2.11 19.14
C LEU A 244 0.60 -0.95 18.75
N SER A 245 -0.72 -1.14 18.83
CA SER A 245 -1.75 -0.19 18.39
C SER A 245 -2.42 0.59 19.53
N GLY A 246 -2.21 0.22 20.80
CA GLY A 246 -2.87 0.84 21.94
C GLY A 246 -2.24 2.17 22.36
N PRO A 247 -2.96 3.00 23.16
CA PRO A 247 -2.46 4.27 23.71
C PRO A 247 -1.20 4.17 24.57
N GLY A 248 -0.76 2.94 24.90
CA GLY A 248 0.46 2.65 25.65
C GLY A 248 1.77 2.87 24.89
N VAL A 249 1.70 3.25 23.61
CA VAL A 249 2.82 3.85 22.85
C VAL A 249 2.60 5.36 22.71
N LEU A 250 2.26 6.04 23.80
CA LEU A 250 3.07 7.23 24.08
C LEU A 250 4.47 6.67 24.35
N ALA A 251 5.25 6.47 23.28
CA ALA A 251 6.70 6.43 23.42
C ALA A 251 7.03 7.55 24.40
N GLU A 252 7.80 7.26 25.46
CA GLU A 252 8.20 8.31 26.41
C GLU A 252 8.57 9.54 25.58
N PRO A 253 7.91 10.69 25.78
CA PRO A 253 8.02 11.82 24.86
C PRO A 253 9.49 12.07 24.55
N VAL A 254 9.92 11.65 23.36
CA VAL A 254 11.30 11.81 22.97
C VAL A 254 11.44 13.25 22.55
N GLU A 255 12.33 13.97 23.19
CA GLU A 255 12.60 15.35 22.81
C GLU A 255 13.05 15.39 21.34
N LEU A 256 12.34 16.17 20.53
CA LEU A 256 12.73 16.44 19.16
C LEU A 256 13.99 17.30 19.17
N ASN A 257 15.15 16.67 18.98
CA ASN A 257 16.45 17.32 18.98
C ASN A 257 17.29 16.94 17.76
N ALA A 258 18.39 17.66 17.54
CA ALA A 258 19.25 17.46 16.38
C ALA A 258 19.84 16.04 16.29
N ALA A 259 20.13 15.40 17.43
CA ALA A 259 20.66 14.03 17.45
C ALA A 259 19.63 13.01 16.94
N LEU A 260 18.35 13.18 17.29
CA LEU A 260 17.27 12.35 16.77
C LEU A 260 17.10 12.53 15.26
N LEU A 261 17.08 13.78 14.78
CA LEU A 261 16.97 14.08 13.34
C LEU A 261 18.14 13.47 12.55
N GLN A 262 19.37 13.56 13.08
CA GLN A 262 20.54 12.92 12.50
C GLN A 262 20.45 11.38 12.49
N ALA A 263 19.93 10.78 13.57
CA ALA A 263 19.74 9.33 13.64
C ALA A 263 18.73 8.85 12.59
N ILE A 264 17.62 9.57 12.41
CA ILE A 264 16.62 9.28 11.37
C ILE A 264 17.24 9.44 9.98
N SER A 265 17.93 10.55 9.72
CA SER A 265 18.61 10.81 8.45
C SER A 265 19.60 9.69 8.11
N LYS A 266 20.44 9.27 9.07
CA LYS A 266 21.39 8.17 8.90
C LYS A 266 20.70 6.84 8.64
N GLY A 267 19.56 6.57 9.28
CA GLY A 267 18.75 5.38 9.02
C GLY A 267 18.22 5.33 7.59
N ILE A 268 17.74 6.47 7.09
CA ILE A 268 17.27 6.62 5.71
C ILE A 268 18.44 6.48 4.71
N GLN A 269 19.59 7.08 5.00
CA GLN A 269 20.81 6.93 4.20
C GLN A 269 21.26 5.47 4.06
N GLY A 270 21.09 4.66 5.11
CA GLY A 270 21.40 3.23 5.08
C GLY A 270 20.50 2.39 4.15
N GLN A 271 19.37 2.94 3.72
CA GLN A 271 18.39 2.32 2.80
C GLN A 271 18.28 3.08 1.48
N TYR A 272 19.24 3.97 1.19
CA TYR A 272 19.27 4.71 -0.07
C TYR A 272 19.93 3.90 -1.17
N ASP A 273 19.35 3.94 -2.37
CA ASP A 273 19.96 3.39 -3.57
C ASP A 273 20.74 4.48 -4.32
N PRO A 274 22.09 4.48 -4.29
CA PRO A 274 22.87 5.47 -5.02
C PRO A 274 22.80 5.28 -6.54
N MET A 275 22.42 4.10 -7.02
CA MET A 275 22.33 3.81 -8.44
C MET A 275 21.00 4.32 -9.00
N TRP A 276 19.88 3.89 -8.42
CA TRP A 276 18.55 4.16 -8.98
C TRP A 276 17.71 5.13 -8.13
N GLY A 277 18.25 5.68 -7.05
CA GLY A 277 17.48 6.52 -6.14
C GLY A 277 16.42 5.75 -5.35
N GLY A 278 15.71 6.45 -4.48
CA GLY A 278 14.75 5.88 -3.52
C GLY A 278 15.41 5.45 -2.20
N VAL A 279 14.60 5.36 -1.16
CA VAL A 279 15.02 5.31 0.25
C VAL A 279 14.42 4.13 1.03
N ASP A 280 14.16 3.05 0.30
CA ASP A 280 13.62 1.77 0.72
C ASP A 280 14.47 0.59 0.21
N PHE A 281 15.69 0.87 -0.25
CA PHE A 281 16.58 -0.11 -0.83
C PHE A 281 16.99 -1.18 0.18
N ASN A 282 16.84 -2.44 -0.23
CA ASN A 282 17.25 -3.60 0.54
C ASN A 282 18.39 -4.33 -0.18
N PRO A 283 19.65 -4.24 0.29
CA PRO A 283 20.76 -4.90 -0.38
C PRO A 283 20.68 -6.44 -0.37
N ARG A 284 19.80 -7.02 0.46
CA ARG A 284 19.55 -8.48 0.48
C ARG A 284 18.50 -8.92 -0.55
N ARG A 285 17.66 -8.00 -1.02
CA ARG A 285 16.69 -8.20 -2.10
C ARG A 285 16.81 -7.00 -3.05
N PRO A 286 17.95 -6.87 -3.74
CA PRO A 286 18.26 -5.67 -4.52
C PRO A 286 17.27 -5.44 -5.66
N ASP A 287 16.67 -6.52 -6.19
CA ASP A 287 15.73 -6.48 -7.30
C ASP A 287 14.26 -6.47 -6.83
N GLY A 288 14.00 -6.10 -5.57
CA GLY A 288 12.65 -5.97 -5.03
C GLY A 288 11.91 -4.71 -5.51
N PRO A 289 10.60 -4.63 -5.24
CA PRO A 289 9.77 -3.49 -5.62
C PRO A 289 10.22 -2.21 -4.93
N ARG A 290 9.96 -1.06 -5.58
CA ARG A 290 10.34 0.28 -5.14
C ARG A 290 9.13 1.19 -5.00
N PHE A 291 8.99 1.78 -3.83
CA PHE A 291 7.93 2.74 -3.52
C PHE A 291 8.50 4.16 -3.43
N PRO A 292 7.77 5.20 -3.89
CA PRO A 292 8.25 6.58 -3.83
C PRO A 292 8.69 7.08 -2.45
N ASN A 293 8.09 6.57 -1.36
CA ASN A 293 8.42 6.92 0.02
C ASN A 293 8.53 8.44 0.28
N VAL A 294 7.59 9.21 -0.30
CA VAL A 294 7.64 10.68 -0.30
C VAL A 294 7.82 11.32 1.08
N PRO A 295 7.20 10.83 2.19
CA PRO A 295 7.42 11.43 3.50
C PRO A 295 8.89 11.42 3.94
N ARG A 296 9.64 10.37 3.58
CA ARG A 296 11.09 10.29 3.83
C ARG A 296 11.87 11.28 2.96
N LEU A 297 11.49 11.42 1.68
CA LEU A 297 12.11 12.39 0.78
C LEU A 297 11.88 13.83 1.24
N ARG A 298 10.66 14.16 1.67
CA ARG A 298 10.31 15.48 2.22
C ARG A 298 11.03 15.77 3.54
N PHE A 299 11.20 14.75 4.39
CA PHE A 299 12.02 14.87 5.59
C PHE A 299 13.47 15.23 5.24
N LEU A 300 14.10 14.51 4.31
CA LEU A 300 15.46 14.82 3.85
C LEU A 300 15.57 16.21 3.22
N LEU A 301 14.59 16.60 2.40
CA LEU A 301 14.53 17.92 1.76
C LEU A 301 14.40 19.05 2.79
N SER A 302 13.55 18.86 3.81
CA SER A 302 13.37 19.80 4.91
C SER A 302 14.65 19.93 5.73
N LEU A 303 15.33 18.81 6.02
CA LEU A 303 16.60 18.82 6.73
C LEU A 303 17.70 19.49 5.91
N TYR A 304 17.77 19.24 4.61
CA TYR A 304 18.69 19.93 3.70
C TYR A 304 18.51 21.45 3.73
N ARG A 305 17.26 21.94 3.66
CA ARG A 305 16.96 23.38 3.73
C ARG A 305 17.44 24.02 5.05
N GLN A 306 17.50 23.26 6.13
CA GLN A 306 17.97 23.73 7.43
C GLN A 306 19.49 23.67 7.58
N THR A 307 20.13 22.59 7.10
CA THR A 307 21.55 22.31 7.36
C THR A 307 22.48 22.69 6.22
N GLY A 308 21.97 22.76 4.99
CA GLY A 308 22.78 22.91 3.77
C GLY A 308 23.60 21.67 3.40
N GLU A 309 23.38 20.51 4.04
CA GLU A 309 24.15 19.29 3.79
C GLU A 309 23.84 18.70 2.41
N LYS A 310 24.72 18.92 1.43
CA LYS A 310 24.46 18.63 0.01
C LYS A 310 24.12 17.16 -0.28
N THR A 311 24.69 16.22 0.48
CA THR A 311 24.38 14.77 0.38
C THR A 311 22.88 14.48 0.51
N LEU A 312 22.16 15.21 1.38
CA LEU A 312 20.72 15.05 1.56
C LEU A 312 19.94 15.48 0.31
N TRP A 313 20.36 16.59 -0.32
CA TRP A 313 19.79 17.01 -1.60
C TRP A 313 20.11 16.04 -2.72
N ASP A 314 21.34 15.51 -2.78
CA ASP A 314 21.75 14.57 -3.83
C ASP A 314 20.89 13.29 -3.77
N MET A 315 20.54 12.82 -2.57
CA MET A 315 19.62 11.70 -2.40
C MET A 315 18.21 12.02 -2.89
N VAL A 316 17.67 13.17 -2.52
CA VAL A 316 16.32 13.60 -2.94
C VAL A 316 16.28 13.79 -4.45
N SER A 317 17.21 14.55 -5.01
CA SER A 317 17.26 14.87 -6.43
C SER A 317 17.49 13.63 -7.30
N ASN A 318 18.35 12.71 -6.90
CA ASN A 318 18.51 11.43 -7.61
C ASN A 318 17.21 10.60 -7.56
N SER A 319 16.56 10.52 -6.40
CA SER A 319 15.29 9.78 -6.26
C SER A 319 14.17 10.35 -7.13
N LEU A 320 13.99 11.67 -7.12
CA LEU A 320 13.02 12.36 -7.95
C LEU A 320 13.35 12.23 -9.44
N THR A 321 14.61 12.40 -9.83
CA THR A 321 15.03 12.24 -11.23
C THR A 321 14.78 10.82 -11.74
N SER A 322 15.12 9.79 -10.95
CA SER A 322 14.88 8.41 -11.33
C SER A 322 13.40 8.09 -11.50
N MET A 323 12.54 8.53 -10.57
CA MET A 323 11.09 8.35 -10.71
C MET A 323 10.51 9.12 -11.90
N ALA A 324 10.95 10.35 -12.13
CA ALA A 324 10.50 11.16 -13.27
C ALA A 324 10.93 10.54 -14.61
N LYS A 325 12.06 9.86 -14.66
CA LYS A 325 12.53 9.17 -15.88
C LYS A 325 11.93 7.76 -16.03
N GLY A 326 11.63 7.07 -14.94
CA GLY A 326 11.09 5.72 -14.94
C GLY A 326 9.71 5.60 -15.58
N GLY A 327 9.30 4.36 -15.86
CA GLY A 327 7.96 4.02 -16.33
C GLY A 327 6.89 4.11 -15.25
N ILE A 328 7.29 4.29 -13.98
CA ILE A 328 6.36 4.71 -12.91
C ILE A 328 5.67 6.04 -13.21
N ARG A 329 6.25 6.94 -14.02
CA ARG A 329 5.55 8.11 -14.55
C ARG A 329 4.89 7.77 -15.88
N ASP A 330 3.62 8.14 -16.04
CA ASP A 330 2.96 8.05 -17.34
C ASP A 330 3.42 9.20 -18.26
N HIS A 331 4.40 8.90 -19.12
CA HIS A 331 5.02 9.86 -20.04
C HIS A 331 4.10 10.44 -21.13
N LEU A 332 2.87 9.94 -21.27
CA LEU A 332 1.89 10.48 -22.22
C LEU A 332 0.80 11.27 -21.51
N GLY A 333 0.20 10.68 -20.48
CA GLY A 333 -0.98 11.21 -19.81
C GLY A 333 -0.70 12.00 -18.54
N GLY A 334 0.52 11.92 -18.00
CA GLY A 334 0.87 12.45 -16.71
C GLY A 334 0.39 11.61 -15.52
N GLY A 335 0.81 12.03 -14.34
CA GLY A 335 0.61 11.28 -13.10
C GLY A 335 1.55 10.08 -12.97
N PHE A 336 1.54 9.49 -11.78
CA PHE A 336 2.38 8.37 -11.40
C PHE A 336 1.57 7.13 -11.08
N HIS A 337 2.11 5.99 -11.45
CA HIS A 337 1.70 4.69 -10.94
C HIS A 337 2.19 4.51 -9.50
N ARG A 338 1.55 3.62 -8.74
CA ARG A 338 1.73 3.52 -7.28
C ARG A 338 3.15 3.16 -6.87
N TYR A 339 3.74 2.17 -7.54
CA TYR A 339 5.09 1.69 -7.27
C TYR A 339 5.67 0.97 -8.49
N SER A 340 6.97 0.69 -8.45
CA SER A 340 7.67 -0.09 -9.46
C SER A 340 7.90 -1.51 -8.94
N THR A 341 7.66 -2.53 -9.77
CA THR A 341 8.04 -3.92 -9.47
C THR A 341 9.54 -4.11 -9.48
N GLU A 342 10.24 -3.28 -10.27
CA GLU A 342 11.68 -3.34 -10.44
C GLU A 342 12.42 -2.21 -9.70
N ARG A 343 13.69 -2.48 -9.37
CA ARG A 343 14.64 -1.52 -8.80
C ARG A 343 14.83 -0.25 -9.65
N THR A 344 14.67 -0.39 -10.96
CA THR A 344 14.98 0.58 -12.03
C THR A 344 13.91 1.66 -12.21
N TRP A 345 12.75 1.53 -11.55
CA TRP A 345 11.54 2.33 -11.78
C TRP A 345 10.88 2.13 -13.16
N THR A 346 11.27 1.11 -13.91
CA THR A 346 10.81 0.88 -15.29
C THR A 346 9.44 0.25 -15.36
N VAL A 347 9.21 -0.87 -14.68
CA VAL A 347 7.94 -1.61 -14.74
C VAL A 347 7.07 -1.20 -13.53
N PRO A 348 5.94 -0.50 -13.75
CA PRO A 348 5.05 -0.12 -12.66
C PRO A 348 4.07 -1.24 -12.32
N HIS A 349 3.53 -1.19 -11.10
CA HIS A 349 2.15 -1.61 -10.88
C HIS A 349 1.21 -0.48 -11.27
N PHE A 350 0.33 -0.72 -12.24
CA PHE A 350 -0.29 0.35 -13.03
C PHE A 350 -1.40 1.16 -12.31
N GLU A 351 -1.70 0.81 -11.05
CA GLU A 351 -2.59 1.56 -10.15
C GLU A 351 -2.17 3.04 -10.08
N LYS A 352 -3.13 3.97 -10.15
CA LYS A 352 -2.87 5.39 -9.83
C LYS A 352 -3.75 5.84 -8.69
N MET A 353 -3.15 6.12 -7.54
CA MET A 353 -3.87 6.55 -6.33
C MET A 353 -3.73 8.06 -6.13
N LEU A 354 -4.80 8.71 -5.66
CA LEU A 354 -4.81 10.17 -5.43
C LEU A 354 -3.76 10.60 -4.40
N TYR A 355 -3.57 9.84 -3.32
CA TYR A 355 -2.60 10.19 -2.28
C TYR A 355 -1.15 10.11 -2.78
N ASP A 356 -0.85 9.22 -3.74
CA ASP A 356 0.46 9.17 -4.38
C ASP A 356 0.66 10.40 -5.27
N GLN A 357 -0.36 10.78 -6.04
CA GLN A 357 -0.31 12.00 -6.86
C GLN A 357 -0.09 13.24 -6.00
N ALA A 358 -0.84 13.36 -4.89
CA ALA A 358 -0.75 14.49 -3.98
C ALA A 358 0.67 14.63 -3.42
N GLN A 359 1.19 13.55 -2.84
CA GLN A 359 2.51 13.55 -2.25
C GLN A 359 3.60 13.85 -3.28
N LEU A 360 3.53 13.23 -4.46
CA LEU A 360 4.50 13.46 -5.53
C LEU A 360 4.44 14.90 -6.04
N LEU A 361 3.25 15.44 -6.31
CA LEU A 361 3.08 16.84 -6.69
C LEU A 361 3.74 17.78 -5.68
N GLU A 362 3.49 17.54 -4.38
CA GLU A 362 4.03 18.38 -3.32
C GLU A 362 5.57 18.35 -3.28
N VAL A 363 6.19 17.16 -3.31
CA VAL A 363 7.65 17.06 -3.21
C VAL A 363 8.36 17.57 -4.47
N TYR A 364 7.79 17.39 -5.67
CA TYR A 364 8.36 17.98 -6.89
C TYR A 364 8.23 19.51 -6.89
N ALA A 365 7.10 20.05 -6.41
CA ALA A 365 6.93 21.49 -6.26
C ALA A 365 7.91 22.08 -5.22
N GLU A 366 8.14 21.38 -4.10
CA GLU A 366 9.17 21.77 -3.12
C GLU A 366 10.58 21.69 -3.69
N ALA A 367 10.88 20.69 -4.52
CA ALA A 367 12.18 20.56 -5.17
C ALA A 367 12.45 21.70 -6.17
N LEU A 368 11.43 22.16 -6.91
CA LEU A 368 11.53 23.32 -7.82
C LEU A 368 11.82 24.64 -7.10
N GLN A 369 11.43 24.76 -5.83
CA GLN A 369 11.80 25.92 -5.00
C GLN A 369 13.28 25.87 -4.55
N VAL A 370 13.94 24.71 -4.65
CA VAL A 370 15.36 24.54 -4.31
C VAL A 370 16.24 24.71 -5.55
N GLU A 371 15.88 24.04 -6.63
CA GLU A 371 16.65 24.03 -7.87
C GLU A 371 15.70 24.03 -9.08
N ALA A 372 15.89 25.01 -9.98
CA ALA A 372 15.15 25.05 -11.23
C ALA A 372 15.52 23.84 -12.10
N ASN A 373 14.54 22.99 -12.38
CA ASN A 373 14.76 21.76 -13.13
C ASN A 373 13.62 21.55 -14.15
N PRO A 374 13.91 21.61 -15.47
CA PRO A 374 12.88 21.44 -16.51
C PRO A 374 12.13 20.11 -16.45
N LEU A 375 12.78 19.03 -15.99
CA LEU A 375 12.12 17.73 -15.79
C LEU A 375 11.08 17.81 -14.68
N TYR A 376 11.43 18.43 -13.55
CA TYR A 376 10.49 18.56 -12.44
C TYR A 376 9.33 19.50 -12.81
N GLN A 377 9.62 20.57 -13.56
CA GLN A 377 8.59 21.47 -14.09
C GLN A 377 7.59 20.70 -14.95
N GLN A 378 8.08 19.91 -15.92
CA GLN A 378 7.23 19.07 -16.76
C GLN A 378 6.43 18.05 -15.94
N VAL A 379 7.03 17.42 -14.93
CA VAL A 379 6.32 16.48 -14.04
C VAL A 379 5.14 17.16 -13.35
N VAL A 380 5.36 18.35 -12.78
CA VAL A 380 4.29 19.09 -12.08
C VAL A 380 3.21 19.54 -13.08
N ASP A 381 3.58 20.04 -14.26
CA ASP A 381 2.62 20.42 -15.32
C ASP A 381 1.75 19.22 -15.76
N GLU A 382 2.37 18.08 -16.05
CA GLU A 382 1.70 16.87 -16.50
C GLU A 382 0.83 16.24 -15.42
N LEU A 383 1.27 16.27 -14.16
CA LEU A 383 0.50 15.72 -13.03
C LEU A 383 -0.75 16.57 -12.78
N VAL A 384 -0.66 17.90 -12.78
CA VAL A 384 -1.84 18.77 -12.65
C VAL A 384 -2.78 18.59 -13.85
N GLY A 385 -2.24 18.47 -15.07
CA GLY A 385 -3.02 18.15 -16.26
C GLY A 385 -3.73 16.80 -16.18
N PHE A 386 -3.07 15.78 -15.63
CA PHE A 386 -3.67 14.47 -15.34
C PHE A 386 -4.82 14.59 -14.34
N LEU A 387 -4.62 15.26 -13.20
CA LEU A 387 -5.65 15.42 -12.17
C LEU A 387 -6.90 16.08 -12.74
N THR A 388 -6.71 17.18 -13.48
CA THR A 388 -7.81 17.95 -14.07
C THR A 388 -8.61 17.12 -15.08
N ARG A 389 -7.91 16.31 -15.90
CA ARG A 389 -8.53 15.54 -16.98
C ARG A 389 -9.18 14.23 -16.52
N GLU A 390 -8.57 13.57 -15.53
CA GLU A 390 -8.87 12.17 -15.21
C GLU A 390 -9.48 11.96 -13.82
N MET A 391 -9.11 12.80 -12.85
CA MET A 391 -9.38 12.53 -11.43
C MET A 391 -10.30 13.54 -10.77
N THR A 392 -10.79 14.56 -11.50
CA THR A 392 -11.60 15.64 -10.92
C THR A 392 -13.07 15.47 -11.30
N LEU A 393 -13.94 15.39 -10.29
CA LEU A 393 -15.39 15.42 -10.49
C LEU A 393 -15.84 16.81 -10.98
N PRO A 394 -16.99 16.92 -11.70
CA PRO A 394 -17.52 18.21 -12.13
C PRO A 394 -17.65 19.25 -11.00
N ASP A 395 -18.00 18.80 -9.80
CA ASP A 395 -18.21 19.65 -8.62
C ASP A 395 -16.91 19.99 -7.87
N GLY A 396 -15.75 19.43 -8.27
CA GLY A 396 -14.42 19.80 -7.79
C GLY A 396 -13.74 18.82 -6.83
N GLY A 397 -14.45 17.82 -6.30
CA GLY A 397 -13.82 16.74 -5.53
C GLY A 397 -12.94 15.84 -6.40
N PHE A 398 -11.86 15.30 -5.84
CA PHE A 398 -10.99 14.35 -6.53
C PHE A 398 -11.39 12.89 -6.23
N CYS A 399 -11.46 12.10 -7.29
CA CYS A 399 -11.63 10.64 -7.28
C CYS A 399 -10.46 9.93 -6.59
N SER A 400 -10.68 8.73 -6.05
CA SER A 400 -9.67 8.05 -5.23
C SER A 400 -8.60 7.35 -6.05
N ALA A 401 -8.99 6.66 -7.14
CA ALA A 401 -8.05 5.83 -7.89
C ALA A 401 -8.46 5.54 -9.34
N LEU A 402 -7.46 5.20 -10.16
CA LEU A 402 -7.62 4.44 -11.41
C LEU A 402 -7.08 3.03 -11.24
N ASP A 403 -7.81 2.06 -11.79
CA ASP A 403 -7.48 0.63 -11.76
C ASP A 403 -6.16 0.30 -12.48
N ALA A 404 -5.51 -0.77 -12.03
CA ALA A 404 -4.30 -1.31 -12.66
C ALA A 404 -4.61 -2.04 -13.97
N GLU A 405 -5.79 -2.64 -14.07
CA GLU A 405 -6.18 -3.50 -15.19
C GLU A 405 -7.20 -2.85 -16.14
N THR A 406 -7.17 -3.33 -17.39
CA THR A 406 -8.22 -3.14 -18.38
C THR A 406 -8.46 -4.49 -19.03
N ASN A 407 -9.71 -4.89 -19.22
CA ASN A 407 -10.07 -6.23 -19.70
C ASN A 407 -9.39 -7.39 -18.94
N ALA A 408 -9.19 -7.24 -17.62
CA ALA A 408 -8.48 -8.20 -16.76
C ALA A 408 -6.98 -8.39 -17.07
N ILE A 409 -6.37 -7.47 -17.82
CA ILE A 409 -4.94 -7.44 -18.13
C ILE A 409 -4.33 -6.20 -17.47
N GLU A 410 -3.35 -6.40 -16.57
CA GLU A 410 -2.62 -5.30 -15.94
C GLU A 410 -1.90 -4.46 -16.99
N GLY A 411 -2.00 -3.13 -16.91
CA GLY A 411 -1.26 -2.22 -17.77
C GLY A 411 -1.70 -2.13 -19.24
N GLU A 412 -2.68 -2.91 -19.70
CA GLU A 412 -3.12 -2.96 -21.12
C GLU A 412 -3.39 -1.56 -21.70
N PHE A 413 -4.02 -0.67 -20.92
CA PHE A 413 -4.28 0.70 -21.35
C PHE A 413 -3.00 1.49 -21.66
N TYR A 414 -1.91 1.24 -20.94
CA TYR A 414 -0.71 2.07 -20.90
C TYR A 414 0.42 1.60 -21.82
N VAL A 415 0.52 0.29 -22.07
CA VAL A 415 1.64 -0.30 -22.81
C VAL A 415 1.50 -0.21 -24.33
N TRP A 416 2.63 -0.35 -25.02
CA TRP A 416 2.73 -0.17 -26.47
C TRP A 416 3.52 -1.28 -27.13
N THR A 417 3.17 -1.58 -28.38
CA THR A 417 4.05 -2.32 -29.28
C THR A 417 4.82 -1.36 -30.17
N GLU A 418 5.99 -1.80 -30.67
CA GLU A 418 6.75 -1.02 -31.66
C GLU A 418 5.91 -0.75 -32.92
N ALA A 419 5.11 -1.73 -33.35
CA ALA A 419 4.23 -1.61 -34.51
C ALA A 419 3.19 -0.48 -34.34
N GLU A 420 2.54 -0.39 -33.17
CA GLU A 420 1.58 0.69 -32.88
C GLU A 420 2.25 2.06 -32.89
N VAL A 421 3.44 2.19 -32.31
CA VAL A 421 4.18 3.46 -32.30
C VAL A 421 4.53 3.88 -33.72
N ARG A 422 5.01 2.95 -34.55
CA ARG A 422 5.34 3.20 -35.96
C ARG A 422 4.13 3.57 -36.79
N GLU A 423 3.00 2.92 -36.57
CA GLU A 423 1.72 3.26 -37.22
C GLU A 423 1.29 4.70 -36.93
N VAL A 424 1.40 5.14 -35.67
CA VAL A 424 0.93 6.47 -35.25
C VAL A 424 1.91 7.58 -35.66
N LEU A 425 3.22 7.34 -35.53
CA LEU A 425 4.25 8.38 -35.67
C LEU A 425 4.90 8.45 -37.05
N GLY A 426 4.85 7.38 -37.84
CA GLY A 426 5.51 7.32 -39.15
C GLY A 426 7.01 7.66 -39.05
N ALA A 427 7.44 8.72 -39.73
CA ALA A 427 8.85 9.13 -39.78
C ALA A 427 9.43 9.56 -38.42
N GLU A 428 8.60 9.96 -37.44
CA GLU A 428 9.05 10.34 -36.10
C GLU A 428 9.27 9.13 -35.18
N ALA A 429 8.89 7.92 -35.62
CA ALA A 429 8.87 6.73 -34.77
C ALA A 429 10.27 6.30 -34.30
N ASP A 430 11.27 6.29 -35.18
CA ASP A 430 12.61 5.79 -34.83
C ASP A 430 13.24 6.58 -33.68
N GLU A 431 13.13 7.92 -33.72
CA GLU A 431 13.63 8.77 -32.65
C GLU A 431 12.83 8.59 -31.37
N PHE A 432 11.51 8.45 -31.46
CA PHE A 432 10.66 8.20 -30.29
C PHE A 432 11.01 6.87 -29.61
N LEU A 433 11.13 5.78 -30.38
CA LEU A 433 11.47 4.45 -29.87
C LEU A 433 12.85 4.45 -29.19
N ARG A 434 13.83 5.15 -29.78
CA ARG A 434 15.17 5.31 -29.21
C ARG A 434 15.15 6.07 -27.88
N VAL A 435 14.40 7.17 -27.80
CA VAL A 435 14.32 8.02 -26.59
C VAL A 435 13.53 7.35 -25.48
N TYR A 436 12.50 6.56 -25.81
CA TYR A 436 11.59 5.94 -24.84
C TYR A 436 11.87 4.46 -24.54
N GLY A 437 13.15 4.04 -24.63
CA GLY A 437 13.60 2.78 -24.05
C GLY A 437 13.12 1.49 -24.77
N PHE A 438 12.68 1.56 -26.03
CA PHE A 438 12.30 0.36 -26.79
C PHE A 438 13.49 -0.53 -27.17
N GLY A 439 14.71 0.04 -27.18
CA GLY A 439 15.94 -0.69 -27.49
C GLY A 439 16.48 -1.54 -26.34
N GLU A 440 15.91 -1.43 -25.15
CA GLU A 440 16.32 -2.17 -23.95
C GLU A 440 15.31 -3.30 -23.64
N PRO A 441 15.76 -4.43 -23.08
CA PRO A 441 14.86 -5.47 -22.61
C PRO A 441 13.99 -4.94 -21.46
N GLN A 442 12.72 -5.34 -21.44
CA GLN A 442 11.77 -5.02 -20.38
C GLN A 442 11.09 -6.31 -19.93
N ASP A 443 10.96 -6.50 -18.63
CA ASP A 443 10.33 -7.67 -18.03
C ASP A 443 8.82 -7.43 -17.84
N PHE A 444 8.10 -7.38 -18.96
CA PHE A 444 6.65 -7.21 -18.96
C PHE A 444 6.00 -7.87 -20.17
N GLU A 445 5.10 -8.82 -19.92
CA GLU A 445 4.57 -9.71 -20.96
C GLU A 445 3.61 -9.02 -21.94
N HIS A 446 2.90 -7.98 -21.49
CA HIS A 446 1.77 -7.43 -22.24
C HIS A 446 2.13 -6.26 -23.17
N GLY A 447 3.41 -5.86 -23.22
CA GLY A 447 3.88 -4.81 -24.12
C GLY A 447 5.11 -4.08 -23.60
N ARG A 448 5.37 -2.89 -24.14
CA ARG A 448 6.47 -2.02 -23.73
C ARG A 448 5.96 -0.82 -22.94
N ILE A 449 6.61 -0.56 -21.82
CA ILE A 449 6.44 0.62 -20.99
C ILE A 449 7.34 1.73 -21.53
N LEU A 450 6.81 2.94 -21.59
CA LEU A 450 7.57 4.13 -21.95
C LEU A 450 8.36 4.61 -20.73
N TYR A 451 9.67 4.77 -20.86
CA TYR A 451 10.54 5.40 -19.86
C TYR A 451 11.69 6.11 -20.57
N LEU A 452 12.34 7.04 -19.89
CA LEU A 452 13.56 7.70 -20.40
C LEU A 452 14.79 6.96 -19.85
N PRO A 453 15.60 6.30 -20.68
CA PRO A 453 16.82 5.63 -20.22
C PRO A 453 17.72 6.56 -19.40
N ARG A 454 18.47 6.02 -18.44
CA ARG A 454 19.31 6.84 -17.54
C ARG A 454 20.27 7.76 -18.29
N GLU A 455 20.90 7.25 -19.34
CA GLU A 455 21.85 7.98 -20.20
C GLU A 455 21.16 9.05 -21.08
N GLN A 456 19.83 8.99 -21.24
CA GLN A 456 19.09 9.96 -22.03
C GLN A 456 19.13 11.33 -21.36
N ALA A 457 19.78 12.29 -22.02
CA ALA A 457 19.82 13.67 -21.59
C ALA A 457 18.46 14.35 -21.77
N GLY A 458 18.13 15.26 -20.85
CA GLY A 458 16.92 16.07 -20.90
C GLY A 458 15.63 15.26 -20.75
N ILE A 459 14.55 15.80 -21.31
CA ILE A 459 13.16 15.35 -21.08
C ILE A 459 12.51 14.76 -22.35
N GLY A 460 13.32 14.37 -23.33
CA GLY A 460 12.84 14.04 -24.68
C GLY A 460 12.33 15.29 -25.39
N GLU A 461 13.17 16.33 -25.45
CA GLU A 461 12.88 17.59 -26.13
C GLU A 461 12.49 17.34 -27.61
N GLY A 462 11.56 18.14 -28.13
CA GLY A 462 11.06 17.99 -29.51
C GLY A 462 10.03 16.87 -29.73
N LEU A 463 9.84 15.95 -28.77
CA LEU A 463 8.88 14.83 -28.90
C LEU A 463 7.47 15.13 -28.36
N GLY A 464 7.18 16.39 -28.01
CA GLY A 464 5.85 16.78 -27.49
C GLY A 464 4.70 16.46 -28.44
N ALA A 465 4.89 16.71 -29.75
CA ALA A 465 3.89 16.38 -30.76
C ALA A 465 3.67 14.87 -30.90
N ALA A 466 4.75 14.08 -30.85
CA ALA A 466 4.67 12.63 -30.86
C ALA A 466 3.92 12.08 -29.63
N ARG A 467 4.24 12.58 -28.43
CA ARG A 467 3.50 12.24 -27.19
C ARG A 467 2.01 12.55 -27.31
N ALA A 468 1.65 13.71 -27.86
CA ALA A 468 0.25 14.09 -28.05
C ALA A 468 -0.50 13.16 -29.03
N LYS A 469 0.12 12.78 -30.16
CA LYS A 469 -0.46 11.81 -31.11
C LYS A 469 -0.70 10.45 -30.46
N LEU A 470 0.28 9.94 -29.70
CA LEU A 470 0.15 8.68 -28.99
C LEU A 470 -0.90 8.75 -27.88
N LEU A 471 -0.97 9.85 -27.12
CA LEU A 471 -2.02 10.06 -26.12
C LEU A 471 -3.41 10.06 -26.77
N GLN A 472 -3.57 10.69 -27.94
CA GLN A 472 -4.83 10.67 -28.69
C GLN A 472 -5.21 9.25 -29.10
N ARG A 473 -4.26 8.47 -29.64
CA ARG A 473 -4.49 7.05 -29.99
C ARG A 473 -4.86 6.21 -28.77
N ARG A 474 -4.18 6.42 -27.64
CA ARG A 474 -4.44 5.73 -26.36
C ARG A 474 -5.81 6.07 -25.79
N SER A 475 -6.26 7.31 -25.95
CA SER A 475 -7.56 7.77 -25.44
C SER A 475 -8.76 7.07 -26.07
N ALA A 476 -8.56 6.39 -27.21
CA ALA A 476 -9.57 5.55 -27.86
C ALA A 476 -9.58 4.09 -27.38
N ARG A 477 -8.65 3.68 -26.49
CA ARG A 477 -8.65 2.34 -25.88
C ARG A 477 -9.72 2.26 -24.78
N PRO A 478 -10.20 1.05 -24.43
CA PRO A 478 -10.97 0.85 -23.21
C PRO A 478 -10.22 1.44 -22.02
N ARG A 479 -10.92 2.19 -21.15
CA ARG A 479 -10.29 2.89 -20.04
C ARG A 479 -10.19 1.99 -18.81
N PRO A 480 -9.16 2.17 -17.97
CA PRO A 480 -9.16 1.61 -16.63
C PRO A 480 -10.38 2.11 -15.85
N PHE A 481 -10.90 1.29 -14.95
CA PHE A 481 -12.00 1.68 -14.08
C PHE A 481 -11.58 2.85 -13.18
N LEU A 482 -12.47 3.85 -13.06
CA LEU A 482 -12.29 5.00 -12.18
C LEU A 482 -13.08 4.76 -10.89
N ASP A 483 -12.39 4.70 -9.75
CA ASP A 483 -13.05 4.78 -8.46
C ASP A 483 -13.37 6.26 -8.17
N ASP A 484 -14.62 6.63 -8.45
CA ASP A 484 -15.17 7.97 -8.29
C ASP A 484 -15.52 8.31 -6.82
N LYS A 485 -15.10 7.49 -5.86
CA LYS A 485 -15.19 7.79 -4.43
C LYS A 485 -14.26 8.97 -4.08
N VAL A 486 -14.79 9.93 -3.34
CA VAL A 486 -14.04 11.05 -2.79
C VAL A 486 -13.68 10.73 -1.34
N LEU A 487 -12.40 10.73 -1.02
CA LEU A 487 -11.90 10.49 0.34
C LEU A 487 -11.36 11.78 0.95
N THR A 488 -11.84 12.12 2.14
CA THR A 488 -11.52 13.40 2.81
C THR A 488 -10.02 13.59 2.97
N GLU A 489 -9.30 12.59 3.49
CA GLU A 489 -7.87 12.73 3.78
C GLU A 489 -7.02 12.84 2.51
N TRP A 490 -7.36 12.11 1.44
CA TRP A 490 -6.60 12.14 0.17
C TRP A 490 -6.84 13.44 -0.58
N ASN A 491 -8.07 13.96 -0.51
CA ASN A 491 -8.39 15.27 -1.03
C ASN A 491 -7.71 16.36 -0.22
N ALA A 492 -7.63 16.24 1.12
CA ALA A 492 -6.87 17.18 1.95
C ALA A 492 -5.38 17.20 1.60
N LEU A 493 -4.76 16.03 1.39
CA LEU A 493 -3.38 15.94 0.88
C LEU A 493 -3.25 16.61 -0.49
N MET A 494 -4.21 16.40 -1.41
CA MET A 494 -4.17 17.02 -2.73
C MET A 494 -4.34 18.54 -2.68
N ILE A 495 -5.25 19.05 -1.84
CA ILE A 495 -5.43 20.49 -1.59
C ILE A 495 -4.11 21.09 -1.09
N GLN A 496 -3.44 20.43 -0.14
CA GLN A 496 -2.13 20.85 0.35
C GLN A 496 -1.07 20.85 -0.78
N ALA A 497 -1.01 19.80 -1.59
CA ALA A 497 -0.07 19.69 -2.70
C ALA A 497 -0.26 20.79 -3.75
N LEU A 498 -1.51 21.07 -4.13
CA LEU A 498 -1.88 22.14 -5.06
C LEU A 498 -1.58 23.53 -4.48
N ALA A 499 -1.82 23.74 -3.17
CA ALA A 499 -1.43 24.97 -2.49
C ALA A 499 0.09 25.18 -2.47
N THR A 500 0.87 24.10 -2.31
CA THR A 500 2.34 24.15 -2.41
C THR A 500 2.80 24.43 -3.85
N SER A 501 2.17 23.79 -4.84
CA SER A 501 2.42 24.04 -6.28
C SER A 501 2.08 25.49 -6.67
N GLY A 502 0.98 26.04 -6.15
CA GLY A 502 0.54 27.41 -6.37
C GLY A 502 1.50 28.50 -5.87
N ARG A 503 2.55 28.14 -5.10
CA ARG A 503 3.64 29.05 -4.73
C ARG A 503 4.69 29.23 -5.84
N LEU A 504 4.67 28.37 -6.85
CA LEU A 504 5.50 28.51 -8.04
C LEU A 504 4.92 29.57 -8.99
N PRO A 505 5.74 30.21 -9.84
CA PRO A 505 5.26 31.16 -10.84
C PRO A 505 4.22 30.55 -11.78
N ASP A 506 3.25 31.36 -12.22
CA ASP A 506 2.24 31.01 -13.23
C ASP A 506 1.34 29.80 -12.88
N ARG A 507 1.13 29.54 -11.58
CA ARG A 507 0.29 28.43 -11.06
C ARG A 507 -1.01 28.84 -10.39
N ALA A 508 -1.62 29.95 -10.82
CA ALA A 508 -2.91 30.38 -10.27
C ALA A 508 -4.03 29.33 -10.46
N GLY A 509 -3.96 28.52 -11.52
CA GLY A 509 -4.92 27.43 -11.77
C GLY A 509 -4.86 26.32 -10.71
N ASP A 510 -3.67 26.03 -10.18
CA ASP A 510 -3.48 25.01 -9.14
C ASP A 510 -4.21 25.42 -7.84
N LEU A 511 -4.15 26.70 -7.48
CA LEU A 511 -4.89 27.26 -6.34
C LEU A 511 -6.41 27.18 -6.54
N GLN A 512 -6.90 27.44 -7.76
CA GLN A 512 -8.34 27.32 -8.06
C GLN A 512 -8.83 25.87 -7.93
N LEU A 513 -8.02 24.89 -8.35
CA LEU A 513 -8.34 23.47 -8.13
C LEU A 513 -8.40 23.14 -6.64
N ALA A 514 -7.46 23.66 -5.85
CA ALA A 514 -7.44 23.46 -4.40
C ALA A 514 -8.68 24.07 -3.72
N GLU A 515 -9.07 25.28 -4.09
CA GLU A 515 -10.25 25.97 -3.56
C GLU A 515 -11.55 25.23 -3.88
N ARG A 516 -11.69 24.73 -5.11
CA ARG A 516 -12.86 23.93 -5.52
C ARG A 516 -12.95 22.62 -4.74
N ALA A 517 -11.84 21.91 -4.59
CA ALA A 517 -11.82 20.68 -3.81
C ALA A 517 -12.12 20.94 -2.32
N ALA A 518 -11.58 22.01 -1.74
CA ALA A 518 -11.89 22.41 -0.37
C ALA A 518 -13.38 22.75 -0.20
N GLY A 519 -13.96 23.50 -1.14
CA GLY A 519 -15.40 23.77 -1.18
C GLY A 519 -16.22 22.48 -1.25
N PHE A 520 -15.82 21.53 -2.09
CA PHE A 520 -16.47 20.21 -2.18
C PHE A 520 -16.44 19.46 -0.84
N LEU A 521 -15.30 19.42 -0.15
CA LEU A 521 -15.19 18.75 1.15
C LEU A 521 -16.12 19.39 2.20
N LEU A 522 -16.15 20.73 2.25
CA LEU A 522 -16.98 21.45 3.22
C LEU A 522 -18.48 21.30 2.95
N ASP A 523 -18.89 21.21 1.68
CA ASP A 523 -20.30 21.06 1.29
C ASP A 523 -20.79 19.60 1.35
N LYS A 524 -19.95 18.63 0.97
CA LYS A 524 -20.39 17.24 0.71
C LYS A 524 -19.88 16.23 1.73
N LEU A 525 -18.78 16.51 2.42
CA LEU A 525 -18.14 15.60 3.38
C LEU A 525 -18.27 16.07 4.83
N GLN A 526 -19.35 16.79 5.16
CA GLN A 526 -19.75 17.07 6.55
C GLN A 526 -21.08 16.39 6.88
N ASP A 527 -21.16 15.78 8.05
CA ASP A 527 -22.42 15.31 8.62
C ASP A 527 -23.26 16.49 9.18
N PRO A 528 -24.54 16.28 9.56
CA PRO A 528 -25.38 17.35 10.10
C PRO A 528 -24.87 18.00 11.40
N SER A 529 -23.89 17.39 12.07
CA SER A 529 -23.24 17.95 13.26
C SER A 529 -21.99 18.79 12.93
N GLY A 530 -21.64 18.91 11.65
CA GLY A 530 -20.46 19.61 11.15
C GLY A 530 -19.18 18.80 11.27
N GLN A 531 -19.25 17.49 11.51
CA GLN A 531 -18.09 16.61 11.58
C GLN A 531 -17.79 16.04 10.19
N LEU A 532 -16.51 15.89 9.87
CA LEU A 532 -16.12 15.33 8.58
C LEU A 532 -16.45 13.83 8.49
N VAL A 533 -16.95 13.40 7.33
CA VAL A 533 -17.09 11.99 6.97
C VAL A 533 -15.87 11.52 6.18
N ARG A 534 -15.66 10.20 6.15
CA ARG A 534 -14.51 9.54 5.55
C ARG A 534 -14.55 9.59 4.02
N SER A 535 -15.68 9.16 3.48
CA SER A 535 -15.90 8.99 2.05
C SER A 535 -17.22 9.62 1.61
N TRP A 536 -17.29 9.95 0.34
CA TRP A 536 -18.50 10.32 -0.35
C TRP A 536 -18.49 9.72 -1.75
N ARG A 537 -19.64 9.24 -2.21
CA ARG A 537 -19.80 8.80 -3.59
C ARG A 537 -21.25 8.94 -4.04
N GLN A 538 -21.46 9.61 -5.18
CA GLN A 538 -22.77 9.73 -5.83
C GLN A 538 -23.91 10.16 -4.88
N GLY A 539 -23.62 11.11 -3.99
CA GLY A 539 -24.59 11.66 -3.04
C GLY A 539 -24.72 10.87 -1.73
N VAL A 540 -24.01 9.74 -1.58
CA VAL A 540 -23.99 8.94 -0.36
C VAL A 540 -22.73 9.25 0.43
N GLN A 541 -22.89 9.62 1.70
CA GLN A 541 -21.78 9.76 2.65
C GLN A 541 -21.47 8.41 3.30
N GLY A 542 -20.18 8.12 3.44
CA GLY A 542 -19.69 6.94 4.15
C GLY A 542 -19.55 7.17 5.66
N PRO A 543 -18.72 6.36 6.35
CA PRO A 543 -18.56 6.43 7.79
C PRO A 543 -17.93 7.77 8.23
N ARG A 544 -18.00 8.07 9.52
CA ARG A 544 -17.32 9.25 10.09
C ARG A 544 -15.81 9.16 9.84
N ALA A 545 -15.17 10.29 9.55
CA ALA A 545 -13.72 10.33 9.39
C ALA A 545 -13.02 10.03 10.72
N TYR A 546 -11.95 9.25 10.66
CA TYR A 546 -10.98 9.09 11.73
C TYR A 546 -9.97 10.23 11.57
N LEU A 547 -10.15 11.32 12.31
CA LEU A 547 -9.28 12.50 12.29
C LEU A 547 -8.36 12.54 13.51
#